data_AF-A0AB37ISG9-F1
#
_entry.id   AF-A0AB37ISG9-F1
#
_cell.length_a   1.000
_cell.length_b   1.000
_cell.length_c   1.000
_cell.angle_alpha   90.00
_cell.angle_beta   90.00
_cell.angle_gamma   90.00
#
_symmetry.space_group_name_H-M   'P 1'
#
loop_
_entity.id
_entity.type
_entity.pdbx_description
1 polymer ?
#
loop_
_entity_poly.entity_id
_entity_poly.type
_entity_poly.pdbx_seq_one_letter_code
_entity_poly.pdbx_strand_id
1 'polypeptide(L)'
;MSMKEIIIKALVASAFSVIGFFGGRYFEQKDKQQVFVEQIYKGLYDKNSEVFNKIQDAYSNYHQILSEKYGLTSYQLKEPTEKFKDAINDYSKYFGELERFGNSGQIEVAKSLYNWLTHIYSEYEMQYSVSEMYQRKISNLLYSSSDFDDEELKKQLKLLDVELDRLIQSENRMYYEVSLYEYPMVKGLEQYLNYQFRDAIGLGITQNIEESINNLSKMKSSKKENEYVESDLPFGLARSRRYSSPTIKFEGDLSNLKIIEELIKEEIRGKFIIQVIENDENLKKLLETRKKQNKK
;
A
#
# COMPACT_ATOMS: atom_id res chain seq x y z
N MET A 1 -28.02 -76.83 -16.91
CA MET A 1 -27.76 -75.44 -17.33
C MET A 1 -27.46 -75.46 -18.81
N SER A 2 -28.27 -74.80 -19.64
CA SER A 2 -28.09 -74.88 -21.10
C SER A 2 -26.88 -74.06 -21.52
N MET A 3 -26.22 -74.44 -22.62
CA MET A 3 -25.04 -73.73 -23.14
C MET A 3 -25.33 -72.24 -23.42
N LYS A 4 -26.58 -71.91 -23.75
CA LYS A 4 -27.07 -70.54 -23.92
C LYS A 4 -27.04 -69.73 -22.62
N GLU A 5 -27.37 -70.34 -21.48
CA GLU A 5 -27.34 -69.67 -20.17
C GLU A 5 -25.91 -69.39 -19.69
N ILE A 6 -24.96 -70.27 -20.02
CA ILE A 6 -23.54 -70.10 -19.69
C ILE A 6 -22.94 -68.95 -20.50
N ILE A 7 -23.24 -68.89 -21.80
CA ILE A 7 -22.77 -67.81 -22.70
C ILE A 7 -23.33 -66.45 -22.25
N ILE A 8 -24.63 -66.38 -21.91
CA ILE A 8 -25.25 -65.14 -21.45
C ILE A 8 -24.64 -64.68 -20.12
N LYS A 9 -24.44 -65.59 -19.15
CA LYS A 9 -23.81 -65.23 -17.87
C LYS A 9 -22.36 -64.78 -18.04
N ALA A 10 -21.59 -65.41 -18.94
CA ALA A 10 -20.22 -64.99 -19.24
C ALA A 10 -20.17 -63.59 -19.88
N LEU A 11 -21.09 -63.30 -20.81
CA LEU A 11 -21.21 -61.99 -21.45
C LEU A 11 -21.57 -60.90 -20.44
N VAL A 12 -22.56 -61.15 -19.59
CA VAL A 12 -23.00 -60.21 -18.54
C VAL A 12 -21.88 -59.99 -17.51
N ALA A 13 -21.22 -61.05 -17.04
CA ALA A 13 -20.09 -60.94 -16.12
C ALA A 13 -18.91 -60.16 -16.74
N SER A 14 -18.63 -60.36 -18.03
CA SER A 14 -17.58 -59.63 -18.76
C SER A 14 -17.94 -58.14 -18.95
N ALA A 15 -19.21 -57.81 -19.20
CA ALA A 15 -19.65 -56.42 -19.30
C ALA A 15 -19.58 -55.70 -17.96
N PHE A 16 -20.00 -56.35 -16.86
CA PHE A 16 -19.90 -55.77 -15.52
C PHE A 16 -18.47 -55.62 -15.02
N SER A 17 -17.56 -56.57 -15.33
CA SER A 17 -16.15 -56.45 -14.94
C SER A 17 -15.42 -55.37 -15.74
N VAL A 18 -15.74 -55.20 -17.02
CA VAL A 18 -15.24 -54.11 -17.87
C VAL A 18 -15.75 -52.76 -17.35
N ILE A 19 -17.05 -52.61 -17.10
CA ILE A 19 -17.63 -51.37 -16.55
C ILE A 19 -17.07 -51.07 -15.15
N GLY A 20 -16.90 -52.09 -14.30
CA GLY A 20 -16.29 -51.94 -12.97
C GLY A 20 -14.82 -51.50 -13.02
N PHE A 21 -14.03 -52.01 -13.96
CA PHE A 21 -12.63 -51.63 -14.14
C PHE A 21 -12.47 -50.22 -14.72
N PHE A 22 -13.24 -49.87 -15.75
CA PHE A 22 -13.23 -48.53 -16.33
C PHE A 22 -13.83 -47.48 -15.37
N GLY A 23 -14.89 -47.84 -14.64
CA GLY A 23 -15.45 -47.03 -13.56
C GLY A 23 -14.44 -46.78 -12.45
N GLY A 24 -13.80 -47.83 -11.92
CA GLY A 24 -12.77 -47.71 -10.88
C GLY A 24 -11.59 -46.84 -11.31
N ARG A 25 -11.08 -47.01 -12.54
CA ARG A 25 -10.00 -46.15 -13.08
C ARG A 25 -10.44 -44.70 -13.31
N TYR A 26 -11.68 -44.46 -13.70
CA TYR A 26 -12.24 -43.12 -13.87
C TYR A 26 -12.40 -42.40 -12.53
N PHE A 27 -12.88 -43.10 -11.49
CA PHE A 27 -12.96 -42.56 -10.13
C PHE A 27 -11.56 -42.32 -9.54
N GLU A 28 -10.61 -43.25 -9.68
CA GLU A 28 -9.22 -43.03 -9.25
C GLU A 28 -8.54 -41.85 -9.97
N GLN A 29 -8.84 -41.63 -11.26
CA GLN A 29 -8.34 -40.46 -11.99
C GLN A 29 -9.00 -39.16 -11.54
N LYS A 30 -10.31 -39.17 -11.28
CA LYS A 30 -11.02 -38.02 -10.71
C LYS A 30 -10.51 -37.67 -9.32
N ASP A 31 -10.31 -38.66 -8.47
CA ASP A 31 -9.77 -38.46 -7.12
C ASP A 31 -8.35 -37.89 -7.18
N LYS A 32 -7.49 -38.38 -8.10
CA LYS A 32 -6.15 -37.82 -8.33
C LYS A 32 -6.17 -36.39 -8.86
N GLN A 33 -7.09 -36.07 -9.78
CA GLN A 33 -7.25 -34.71 -10.31
C GLN A 33 -7.75 -33.77 -9.22
N GLN A 34 -8.71 -34.21 -8.39
CA GLN A 34 -9.23 -33.43 -7.29
C GLN A 34 -8.14 -33.15 -6.24
N VAL A 35 -7.38 -34.16 -5.84
CA VAL A 35 -6.23 -33.99 -4.92
C VAL A 35 -5.18 -33.03 -5.50
N PHE A 36 -4.91 -33.10 -6.80
CA PHE A 36 -3.98 -32.18 -7.46
C PHE A 36 -4.48 -30.73 -7.45
N VAL A 37 -5.76 -30.50 -7.73
CA VAL A 37 -6.39 -29.16 -7.69
C VAL A 37 -6.41 -28.63 -6.25
N GLU A 38 -6.75 -29.46 -5.26
CA GLU A 38 -6.72 -29.09 -3.85
C GLU A 38 -5.30 -28.71 -3.39
N GLN A 39 -4.27 -29.43 -3.83
CA GLN A 39 -2.87 -29.09 -3.54
C GLN A 39 -2.46 -27.75 -4.16
N ILE A 40 -2.86 -27.47 -5.40
CA ILE A 40 -2.63 -26.18 -6.05
C ILE A 40 -3.32 -25.05 -5.28
N TYR A 41 -4.61 -25.20 -4.96
CA TYR A 41 -5.36 -24.18 -4.23
C TYR A 41 -4.82 -23.93 -2.84
N LYS A 42 -4.42 -24.98 -2.13
CA LYS A 42 -3.72 -24.83 -0.85
C LYS A 42 -2.40 -24.07 -1.01
N GLY A 43 -1.59 -24.40 -2.01
CA GLY A 43 -0.33 -23.70 -2.27
C GLY A 43 -0.54 -22.22 -2.60
N LEU A 44 -1.54 -21.89 -3.42
CA LEU A 44 -1.92 -20.51 -3.74
C LEU A 44 -2.49 -19.77 -2.53
N TYR A 45 -3.21 -20.45 -1.65
CA TYR A 45 -3.74 -19.89 -0.41
C TYR A 45 -2.63 -19.60 0.60
N ASP A 46 -1.69 -20.52 0.80
CA ASP A 46 -0.55 -20.33 1.70
C ASP A 46 0.36 -19.19 1.20
N LYS A 47 0.59 -19.13 -0.12
CA LYS A 47 1.34 -18.04 -0.76
C LYS A 47 0.62 -16.70 -0.65
N ASN A 48 -0.71 -16.68 -0.72
CA ASN A 48 -1.51 -15.48 -0.48
C ASN A 48 -1.13 -14.86 0.86
N SER A 49 -1.16 -15.66 1.93
CA SER A 49 -0.84 -15.20 3.29
C SER A 49 0.59 -14.64 3.39
N GLU A 50 1.58 -15.31 2.78
CA GLU A 50 2.97 -14.83 2.79
C GLU A 50 3.10 -13.45 2.12
N VAL A 51 2.52 -13.29 0.94
CA VAL A 51 2.57 -12.04 0.19
C VAL A 51 1.82 -10.92 0.92
N PHE A 52 0.67 -11.22 1.50
CA PHE A 52 -0.09 -10.23 2.29
C PHE A 52 0.61 -9.78 3.56
N ASN A 53 1.35 -10.68 4.21
CA ASN A 53 2.17 -10.28 5.36
C ASN A 53 3.22 -9.26 4.93
N LYS A 54 3.89 -9.46 3.78
CA LYS A 54 4.85 -8.47 3.24
C LYS A 54 4.18 -7.12 2.92
N ILE A 55 3.00 -7.14 2.32
CA ILE A 55 2.22 -5.92 2.07
C ILE A 55 1.86 -5.22 3.38
N GLN A 56 1.40 -5.97 4.37
CA GLN A 56 1.02 -5.44 5.67
C GLN A 56 2.21 -4.83 6.42
N ASP A 57 3.36 -5.50 6.39
CA ASP A 57 4.58 -4.98 7.00
C ASP A 57 5.04 -3.70 6.29
N ALA A 58 5.04 -3.68 4.96
CA ALA A 58 5.41 -2.50 4.17
C ALA A 58 4.44 -1.33 4.43
N TYR A 59 3.14 -1.58 4.44
CA TYR A 59 2.12 -0.59 4.79
C TYR A 59 2.34 -0.06 6.22
N SER A 60 2.50 -0.95 7.20
CA SER A 60 2.62 -0.59 8.62
C SER A 60 3.84 0.29 8.86
N ASN A 61 4.96 -0.04 8.21
CA ASN A 61 6.18 0.78 8.26
C ASN A 61 5.93 2.20 7.70
N TYR A 62 5.27 2.32 6.56
CA TYR A 62 4.98 3.63 5.95
C TYR A 62 3.98 4.42 6.80
N HIS A 63 2.88 3.78 7.19
CA HIS A 63 1.84 4.38 8.01
C HIS A 63 2.38 4.85 9.37
N GLN A 64 3.26 4.07 10.01
CA GLN A 64 3.89 4.47 11.27
C GLN A 64 4.66 5.78 11.10
N ILE A 65 5.47 5.91 10.04
CA ILE A 65 6.23 7.13 9.74
C ILE A 65 5.29 8.32 9.56
N LEU A 66 4.19 8.16 8.82
CA LEU A 66 3.16 9.20 8.71
C LEU A 66 2.48 9.48 10.06
N SER A 67 2.21 8.49 10.89
CA SER A 67 1.53 8.74 12.16
C SER A 67 2.39 9.50 13.17
N GLU A 68 3.71 9.32 13.12
CA GLU A 68 4.65 9.82 14.14
C GLU A 68 5.41 11.08 13.71
N LYS A 69 5.62 11.28 12.41
CA LYS A 69 6.45 12.35 11.86
C LYS A 69 5.68 13.12 10.80
N TYR A 70 6.08 14.37 10.59
CA TYR A 70 5.57 15.23 9.54
C TYR A 70 6.69 15.95 8.79
N GLY A 71 6.36 16.47 7.60
CA GLY A 71 7.35 17.09 6.71
C GLY A 71 8.40 16.08 6.30
N LEU A 72 7.95 14.94 5.77
CA LEU A 72 8.79 13.79 5.46
C LEU A 72 9.72 14.09 4.27
N THR A 73 11.03 13.97 4.50
CA THR A 73 12.02 14.15 3.43
C THR A 73 12.09 12.89 2.56
N SER A 74 12.56 13.02 1.32
CA SER A 74 12.83 11.91 0.41
C SER A 74 13.76 10.88 1.03
N TYR A 75 14.75 11.30 1.84
CA TYR A 75 15.63 10.37 2.56
C TYR A 75 14.87 9.49 3.57
N GLN A 76 13.83 10.04 4.21
CA GLN A 76 12.97 9.29 5.13
C GLN A 76 11.95 8.40 4.39
N LEU A 77 11.54 8.82 3.19
CA LEU A 77 10.51 8.14 2.40
C LEU A 77 11.06 7.06 1.47
N LYS A 78 12.34 7.12 1.10
CA LYS A 78 12.95 6.22 0.10
C LYS A 78 12.78 4.75 0.45
N GLU A 79 13.32 4.33 1.60
CA GLU A 79 13.28 2.92 2.01
C GLU A 79 11.83 2.39 2.17
N PRO A 80 10.90 3.10 2.86
CA PRO A 80 9.50 2.67 2.93
C PRO A 80 8.84 2.53 1.55
N THR A 81 9.10 3.47 0.64
CA THR A 81 8.53 3.44 -0.72
C THR A 81 9.08 2.26 -1.53
N GLU A 82 10.38 1.98 -1.43
CA GLU A 82 11.03 0.84 -2.06
C GLU A 82 10.49 -0.49 -1.51
N LYS A 83 10.34 -0.62 -0.18
CA LYS A 83 9.73 -1.81 0.44
C LYS A 83 8.31 -2.07 -0.05
N PHE A 84 7.50 -1.02 -0.18
CA PHE A 84 6.14 -1.16 -0.68
C PHE A 84 6.10 -1.58 -2.15
N LYS A 85 7.00 -1.02 -2.98
CA LYS A 85 7.19 -1.44 -4.37
C LYS A 85 7.53 -2.92 -4.48
N ASP A 86 8.46 -3.40 -3.65
CA ASP A 86 8.87 -4.81 -3.64
C ASP A 86 7.72 -5.74 -3.23
N ALA A 87 6.93 -5.35 -2.22
CA ALA A 87 5.74 -6.10 -1.81
C ALA A 87 4.69 -6.19 -2.95
N ILE A 88 4.50 -5.10 -3.71
CA ILE A 88 3.61 -5.11 -4.89
C ILE A 88 4.15 -5.97 -6.01
N ASN A 89 5.46 -5.98 -6.24
CA ASN A 89 6.08 -6.85 -7.23
C ASN A 89 5.87 -8.33 -6.87
N ASP A 90 5.99 -8.68 -5.59
CA ASP A 90 5.70 -10.03 -5.11
C ASP A 90 4.20 -10.38 -5.26
N TYR A 91 3.30 -9.42 -5.02
CA TYR A 91 1.88 -9.60 -5.30
C TYR A 91 1.59 -9.78 -6.79
N SER A 92 2.24 -9.00 -7.66
CA SER A 92 2.09 -9.13 -9.12
C SER A 92 2.50 -10.53 -9.61
N LYS A 93 3.61 -11.08 -9.09
CA LYS A 93 4.02 -12.46 -9.38
C LYS A 93 2.97 -13.48 -8.90
N TYR A 94 2.45 -13.29 -7.69
CA TYR A 94 1.38 -14.13 -7.14
C TYR A 94 0.10 -14.06 -7.98
N PHE A 95 -0.31 -12.87 -8.40
CA PHE A 95 -1.44 -12.66 -9.29
C PHE A 95 -1.24 -13.39 -10.63
N GLY A 96 -0.04 -13.34 -11.21
CA GLY A 96 0.28 -14.11 -12.43
C GLY A 96 0.22 -15.62 -12.26
N GLU A 97 0.40 -16.16 -11.04
CA GLU A 97 0.16 -17.58 -10.75
C GLU A 97 -1.33 -17.89 -10.57
N LEU A 98 -2.07 -17.00 -9.91
CA LEU A 98 -3.52 -17.07 -9.83
C LEU A 98 -4.18 -17.07 -11.21
N GLU A 99 -3.70 -16.27 -12.17
CA GLU A 99 -4.22 -16.26 -13.54
C GLU A 99 -4.04 -17.61 -14.26
N ARG A 100 -3.01 -18.39 -13.89
CA ARG A 100 -2.72 -19.70 -14.51
C ARG A 100 -3.49 -20.83 -13.89
N PHE A 101 -3.72 -20.76 -12.58
CA PHE A 101 -4.14 -21.91 -11.79
C PHE A 101 -5.41 -21.67 -10.98
N GLY A 102 -5.74 -20.42 -10.69
CA GLY A 102 -6.93 -20.03 -9.93
C GLY A 102 -8.22 -20.12 -10.73
N ASN A 103 -9.35 -20.10 -10.02
CA ASN A 103 -10.66 -19.97 -10.64
C ASN A 103 -11.01 -18.49 -10.94
N SER A 104 -12.09 -18.26 -11.69
CA SER A 104 -12.50 -16.92 -12.10
C SER A 104 -12.79 -15.97 -10.92
N GLY A 105 -13.39 -16.47 -9.84
CA GLY A 105 -13.69 -15.67 -8.66
C GLY A 105 -12.43 -15.22 -7.92
N GLN A 106 -11.46 -16.12 -7.77
CA GLN A 106 -10.14 -15.82 -7.19
C GLN A 106 -9.40 -14.75 -8.02
N ILE A 107 -9.39 -14.90 -9.35
CA ILE A 107 -8.74 -13.97 -10.27
C ILE A 107 -9.38 -12.58 -10.21
N GLU A 108 -10.71 -12.51 -10.21
CA GLU A 108 -11.43 -11.22 -10.19
C GLU A 108 -11.13 -10.43 -8.90
N VAL A 109 -11.22 -11.09 -7.74
CA VAL A 109 -10.94 -10.45 -6.46
C VAL A 109 -9.46 -10.03 -6.37
N ALA A 110 -8.54 -10.91 -6.78
CA ALA A 110 -7.11 -10.60 -6.78
C ALA A 110 -6.75 -9.43 -7.71
N LYS A 111 -7.38 -9.35 -8.88
CA LYS A 111 -7.22 -8.20 -9.79
C LYS A 111 -7.70 -6.90 -9.16
N SER A 112 -8.87 -6.92 -8.50
CA SER A 112 -9.39 -5.75 -7.78
C SER A 112 -8.41 -5.32 -6.69
N LEU A 113 -7.85 -6.27 -5.97
CA LEU A 113 -6.88 -5.99 -4.91
C LEU A 113 -5.58 -5.41 -5.47
N TYR A 114 -5.06 -5.96 -6.56
CA TYR A 114 -3.87 -5.42 -7.24
C TYR A 114 -4.06 -3.95 -7.60
N ASN A 115 -5.22 -3.58 -8.16
CA ASN A 115 -5.51 -2.20 -8.52
C ASN A 115 -5.47 -1.25 -7.31
N TRP A 116 -6.00 -1.68 -6.16
CA TRP A 116 -5.92 -0.90 -4.91
C TRP A 116 -4.48 -0.75 -4.42
N LEU A 117 -3.70 -1.82 -4.42
CA LEU A 117 -2.30 -1.76 -4.02
C LEU A 117 -1.49 -0.82 -4.92
N THR A 118 -1.69 -0.91 -6.23
CA THR A 118 -1.04 -0.02 -7.20
C THR A 118 -1.44 1.43 -6.99
N HIS A 119 -2.70 1.70 -6.66
CA HIS A 119 -3.16 3.05 -6.34
C HIS A 119 -2.47 3.61 -5.08
N ILE A 120 -2.47 2.85 -3.98
CA ILE A 120 -1.78 3.26 -2.73
C ILE A 120 -0.30 3.53 -3.01
N TYR A 121 0.36 2.66 -3.79
CA TYR A 121 1.75 2.87 -4.18
C TYR A 121 1.96 4.13 -5.00
N SER A 122 1.04 4.44 -5.93
CA SER A 122 1.15 5.69 -6.70
C SER A 122 1.06 6.93 -5.82
N GLU A 123 0.24 6.92 -4.76
CA GLU A 123 0.22 8.01 -3.77
C GLU A 123 1.54 8.11 -2.99
N TYR A 124 2.10 6.97 -2.56
CA TYR A 124 3.38 6.91 -1.87
C TYR A 124 4.56 7.39 -2.75
N GLU A 125 4.59 6.99 -4.02
CA GLU A 125 5.59 7.42 -5.00
C GLU A 125 5.44 8.90 -5.32
N MET A 126 4.20 9.40 -5.45
CA MET A 126 3.93 10.82 -5.64
C MET A 126 4.46 11.64 -4.46
N GLN A 127 4.18 11.23 -3.21
CA GLN A 127 4.70 11.92 -2.03
C GLN A 127 6.23 11.92 -2.01
N TYR A 128 6.86 10.77 -2.27
CA TYR A 128 8.33 10.68 -2.36
C TYR A 128 8.89 11.65 -3.42
N SER A 129 8.28 11.70 -4.60
CA SER A 129 8.71 12.53 -5.72
C SER A 129 8.56 14.03 -5.42
N VAL A 130 7.47 14.43 -4.75
CA VAL A 130 7.25 15.82 -4.31
C VAL A 130 8.31 16.23 -3.28
N SER A 131 8.58 15.38 -2.28
CA SER A 131 9.65 15.64 -1.30
C SER A 131 11.02 15.71 -1.95
N GLU A 132 11.32 14.84 -2.92
CA GLU A 132 12.58 14.87 -3.66
C GLU A 132 12.73 16.17 -4.48
N MET A 133 11.67 16.59 -5.19
CA MET A 133 11.67 17.83 -5.95
C MET A 133 11.92 19.04 -5.05
N TYR A 134 11.25 19.11 -3.89
CA TYR A 134 11.45 20.19 -2.93
C TYR A 134 12.89 20.24 -2.41
N GLN A 135 13.48 19.08 -2.09
CA GLN A 135 14.89 18.99 -1.70
C GLN A 135 15.86 19.42 -2.78
N ARG A 136 15.60 19.04 -4.04
CA ARG A 136 16.44 19.47 -5.17
C ARG A 136 16.42 20.98 -5.33
N LYS A 137 15.25 21.62 -5.16
CA LYS A 137 15.15 23.09 -5.18
C LYS A 137 15.98 23.72 -4.06
N ILE A 138 15.87 23.21 -2.83
CA ILE A 138 16.69 23.68 -1.70
C ILE A 138 18.19 23.51 -2.00
N SER A 139 18.60 22.33 -2.47
CA SER A 139 19.99 22.05 -2.82
C SER A 139 20.52 23.04 -3.85
N ASN A 140 19.78 23.27 -4.94
CA ASN A 140 20.16 24.23 -5.97
C ASN A 140 20.36 25.65 -5.41
N LEU A 141 19.46 26.11 -4.54
CA LEU A 141 19.57 27.42 -3.88
C LEU A 141 20.83 27.50 -3.00
N LEU A 142 21.13 26.46 -2.23
CA LEU A 142 22.32 26.40 -1.39
C LEU A 142 23.62 26.38 -2.22
N TYR A 143 23.62 25.69 -3.36
CA TYR A 143 24.73 25.71 -4.31
C TYR A 143 24.96 27.10 -4.91
N SER A 144 23.89 27.82 -5.28
CA SER A 144 23.98 29.16 -5.88
C SER A 144 24.26 30.27 -4.88
N SER A 145 23.99 30.08 -3.59
CA SER A 145 24.16 31.13 -2.59
C SER A 145 25.62 31.46 -2.29
N SER A 146 25.90 32.71 -1.96
CA SER A 146 27.23 33.15 -1.51
C SER A 146 27.47 32.88 0.00
N ASP A 147 26.41 32.92 0.81
CA ASP A 147 26.43 32.67 2.25
C ASP A 147 25.07 32.08 2.72
N PHE A 148 25.06 31.45 3.90
CA PHE A 148 23.83 30.98 4.55
C PHE A 148 23.02 32.13 5.16
N ASP A 149 23.71 33.17 5.65
CA ASP A 149 23.08 34.37 6.21
C ASP A 149 22.66 35.39 5.14
N ASP A 150 22.81 35.05 3.86
CA ASP A 150 22.39 35.87 2.74
C ASP A 150 20.86 36.10 2.78
N GLU A 151 20.46 37.37 2.94
CA GLU A 151 19.04 37.77 2.96
C GLU A 151 18.32 37.38 1.66
N GLU A 152 19.03 37.34 0.54
CA GLU A 152 18.45 36.88 -0.73
C GLU A 152 18.20 35.36 -0.70
N LEU A 153 19.09 34.56 -0.10
CA LEU A 153 18.84 33.12 0.10
C LEU A 153 17.62 32.89 1.00
N LYS A 154 17.51 33.61 2.11
CA LYS A 154 16.34 33.50 3.02
C LYS A 154 15.05 33.82 2.29
N LYS A 155 15.06 34.89 1.48
CA LYS A 155 13.91 35.28 0.65
C LYS A 155 13.57 34.20 -0.37
N GLN A 156 14.55 33.64 -1.06
CA GLN A 156 14.34 32.57 -2.05
C GLN A 156 13.83 31.27 -1.41
N LEU A 157 14.34 30.90 -0.24
CA LEU A 157 13.83 29.76 0.52
C LEU A 157 12.38 29.97 0.95
N LYS A 158 12.00 31.19 1.34
CA LYS A 158 10.63 31.53 1.69
C LYS A 158 9.67 31.48 0.49
N LEU A 159 10.16 31.74 -0.72
CA LEU A 159 9.34 31.56 -1.94
C LEU A 159 8.94 30.09 -2.16
N LEU A 160 9.65 29.13 -1.57
CA LEU A 160 9.32 27.71 -1.63
C LEU A 160 8.22 27.31 -0.62
N ASP A 161 7.72 28.23 0.21
CA ASP A 161 6.70 27.92 1.21
C ASP A 161 5.40 27.41 0.57
N VAL A 162 5.05 27.87 -0.64
CA VAL A 162 3.87 27.38 -1.36
C VAL A 162 3.99 25.89 -1.70
N GLU A 163 5.19 25.44 -2.10
CA GLU A 163 5.45 24.02 -2.33
C GLU A 163 5.49 23.23 -1.03
N LEU A 164 5.98 23.82 0.06
CA LEU A 164 5.98 23.17 1.37
C LEU A 164 4.55 22.97 1.88
N ASP A 165 3.68 23.98 1.74
CA ASP A 165 2.26 23.90 2.09
C ASP A 165 1.59 22.75 1.34
N ARG A 166 1.82 22.65 0.02
CA ARG A 166 1.29 21.56 -0.82
C ARG A 166 1.82 20.19 -0.41
N LEU A 167 3.10 20.09 -0.05
CA LEU A 167 3.71 18.85 0.43
C LEU A 167 3.02 18.37 1.71
N ILE A 168 2.77 19.27 2.66
CA ILE A 168 2.11 18.93 3.93
C ILE A 168 0.63 18.60 3.73
N GLN A 169 -0.09 19.34 2.88
CA GLN A 169 -1.48 19.00 2.52
C GLN A 169 -1.57 17.59 1.90
N SER A 170 -0.67 17.27 0.97
CA SER A 170 -0.57 15.95 0.35
C SER A 170 -0.27 14.86 1.38
N GLU A 171 0.65 15.13 2.31
CA GLU A 171 0.99 14.20 3.38
C GLU A 171 -0.20 13.91 4.31
N ASN A 172 -0.98 14.92 4.65
CA ASN A 172 -2.20 14.77 5.45
C ASN A 172 -3.28 14.00 4.69
N ARG A 173 -3.53 14.35 3.41
CA ARG A 173 -4.46 13.60 2.55
C ARG A 173 -4.10 12.12 2.54
N MET A 174 -2.85 11.82 2.23
CA MET A 174 -2.34 10.45 2.16
C MET A 174 -2.47 9.73 3.51
N TYR A 175 -2.17 10.39 4.63
CA TYR A 175 -2.40 9.79 5.95
C TYR A 175 -3.86 9.39 6.14
N TYR A 176 -4.81 10.29 5.87
CA TYR A 176 -6.22 10.00 6.14
C TYR A 176 -6.83 9.04 5.13
N GLU A 177 -6.67 9.30 3.84
CA GLU A 177 -7.32 8.51 2.79
C GLU A 177 -6.78 7.08 2.77
N VAL A 178 -5.46 6.91 2.77
CA VAL A 178 -4.85 5.57 2.73
C VAL A 178 -5.24 4.79 4.01
N SER A 179 -5.21 5.43 5.17
CA SER A 179 -5.34 4.70 6.45
C SER A 179 -6.80 4.45 6.84
N LEU A 180 -7.70 5.39 6.57
CA LEU A 180 -9.11 5.29 6.97
C LEU A 180 -9.98 4.66 5.88
N TYR A 181 -9.51 4.62 4.63
CA TYR A 181 -10.31 4.14 3.51
C TYR A 181 -9.60 3.09 2.67
N GLU A 182 -8.46 3.40 2.05
CA GLU A 182 -7.90 2.55 1.00
C GLU A 182 -7.30 1.24 1.54
N TYR A 183 -6.54 1.29 2.63
CA TYR A 183 -5.97 0.10 3.24
C TYR A 183 -7.02 -0.80 3.90
N PRO A 184 -8.04 -0.28 4.60
CA PRO A 184 -9.21 -1.07 5.00
C PRO A 184 -9.90 -1.78 3.82
N MET A 185 -10.00 -1.15 2.65
CA MET A 185 -10.52 -1.80 1.44
C MET A 185 -9.62 -2.96 0.99
N VAL A 186 -8.30 -2.80 1.02
CA VAL A 186 -7.34 -3.89 0.75
C VAL A 186 -7.56 -5.06 1.72
N LYS A 187 -7.72 -4.79 3.02
CA LYS A 187 -7.96 -5.82 4.03
C LYS A 187 -9.28 -6.57 3.84
N GLY A 188 -10.36 -5.87 3.49
CA GLY A 188 -11.62 -6.52 3.18
C GLY A 188 -11.52 -7.39 1.92
N LEU A 189 -10.82 -6.92 0.89
CA LEU A 189 -10.60 -7.69 -0.35
C LEU A 189 -9.69 -8.91 -0.13
N GLU A 190 -8.70 -8.81 0.77
CA GLU A 190 -7.89 -9.95 1.20
C GLU A 190 -8.77 -11.05 1.81
N GLN A 191 -9.69 -10.67 2.71
CA GLN A 191 -10.64 -11.63 3.30
C GLN A 191 -11.61 -12.19 2.24
N TYR A 192 -12.01 -11.37 1.27
CA TYR A 192 -12.84 -11.86 0.17
C TYR A 192 -12.08 -12.87 -0.71
N LEU A 193 -10.79 -12.68 -0.95
CA LEU A 193 -9.97 -13.65 -1.66
C LEU A 193 -9.83 -14.95 -0.85
N ASN A 194 -9.63 -14.84 0.47
CA ASN A 194 -9.61 -16.01 1.36
C ASN A 194 -10.94 -16.79 1.31
N TYR A 195 -12.09 -16.10 1.23
CA TYR A 195 -13.37 -16.75 1.01
C TYR A 195 -13.40 -17.53 -0.31
N GLN A 196 -12.94 -16.95 -1.42
CA GLN A 196 -12.91 -17.61 -2.72
C GLN A 196 -12.04 -18.88 -2.71
N PHE A 197 -10.98 -18.93 -1.90
CA PHE A 197 -10.21 -20.16 -1.70
C PHE A 197 -10.96 -21.20 -0.87
N ARG A 198 -11.63 -20.79 0.21
CA ARG A 198 -12.39 -21.69 1.08
C ARG A 198 -13.58 -22.33 0.36
N ASP A 199 -14.35 -21.51 -0.35
CA ASP A 199 -15.50 -21.97 -1.13
C ASP A 199 -15.08 -22.99 -2.19
N ALA A 200 -13.95 -22.74 -2.86
CA ALA A 200 -13.40 -23.64 -3.88
C ALA A 200 -13.02 -25.04 -3.36
N ILE A 201 -12.80 -25.20 -2.06
CA ILE A 201 -12.53 -26.50 -1.40
C ILE A 201 -13.70 -26.96 -0.52
N GLY A 202 -14.88 -26.37 -0.68
CA GLY A 202 -16.11 -26.76 0.04
C GLY A 202 -16.14 -26.34 1.52
N LEU A 203 -15.27 -25.43 1.94
CA LEU A 203 -15.29 -24.87 3.29
C LEU A 203 -16.19 -23.64 3.33
N GLY A 204 -17.11 -23.60 4.31
CA GLY A 204 -17.98 -22.46 4.54
C GLY A 204 -17.24 -21.18 4.95
N ILE A 205 -17.94 -20.06 4.83
CA ILE A 205 -17.49 -18.74 5.32
C ILE A 205 -17.34 -18.76 6.85
N THR A 206 -16.31 -18.08 7.35
CA THR A 206 -16.17 -17.83 8.79
C THR A 206 -16.79 -16.49 9.13
N GLN A 207 -17.25 -16.31 10.38
CA GLN A 207 -17.84 -15.06 10.83
C GLN A 207 -16.95 -13.84 10.55
N ASN A 208 -15.65 -13.94 10.82
CA ASN A 208 -14.70 -12.85 10.58
C ASN A 208 -14.59 -12.46 9.09
N ILE A 209 -14.63 -13.45 8.19
CA ILE A 209 -14.61 -13.21 6.74
C ILE A 209 -15.92 -12.56 6.29
N GLU A 210 -17.06 -13.07 6.78
CA GLU A 210 -18.39 -12.52 6.48
C GLU A 210 -18.51 -11.06 6.91
N GLU A 211 -18.11 -10.74 8.14
CA GLU A 211 -18.10 -9.36 8.65
C GLU A 211 -17.22 -8.44 7.79
N SER A 212 -16.03 -8.91 7.40
CA SER A 212 -15.09 -8.15 6.56
C SER A 212 -15.67 -7.86 5.17
N ILE A 213 -16.28 -8.86 4.52
CA ILE A 213 -16.91 -8.71 3.20
C ILE A 213 -18.11 -7.78 3.27
N ASN A 214 -18.97 -7.94 4.28
CA ASN A 214 -20.13 -7.08 4.46
C ASN A 214 -19.72 -5.61 4.67
N ASN A 215 -18.58 -5.38 5.34
CA ASN A 215 -18.05 -4.04 5.57
C ASN A 215 -17.47 -3.39 4.30
N LEU A 216 -17.03 -4.13 3.28
CA LEU A 216 -16.57 -3.54 2.01
C LEU A 216 -17.65 -2.67 1.36
N SER A 217 -18.90 -3.14 1.38
CA SER A 217 -20.03 -2.39 0.82
C SER A 217 -20.28 -1.09 1.57
N LYS A 218 -20.18 -1.13 2.90
CA LYS A 218 -20.34 0.03 3.79
C LYS A 218 -19.21 1.04 3.63
N MET A 219 -17.97 0.57 3.54
CA MET A 219 -16.79 1.42 3.31
C MET A 219 -16.92 2.19 2.00
N LYS A 220 -17.38 1.52 0.93
CA LYS A 220 -17.62 2.17 -0.37
C LYS A 220 -18.68 3.28 -0.28
N SER A 221 -19.74 3.10 0.51
CA SER A 221 -20.75 4.15 0.70
C SER A 221 -20.31 5.27 1.65
N SER A 222 -19.39 5.00 2.58
CA SER A 222 -18.86 6.00 3.54
C SER A 222 -17.62 6.74 3.05
N LYS A 223 -17.17 6.54 1.79
CA LYS A 223 -15.96 7.20 1.24
C LYS A 223 -15.94 8.71 1.50
N LYS A 224 -17.08 9.38 1.30
CA LYS A 224 -17.22 10.85 1.48
C LYS A 224 -17.00 11.33 2.92
N GLU A 225 -17.25 10.47 3.90
CA GLU A 225 -17.11 10.83 5.33
C GLU A 225 -15.63 10.81 5.77
N ASN A 226 -14.78 10.10 5.02
CA ASN A 226 -13.34 9.96 5.26
C ASN A 226 -12.50 10.75 4.26
N GLU A 227 -13.13 11.50 3.35
CA GLU A 227 -12.44 12.31 2.35
C GLU A 227 -11.77 13.50 3.06
N TYR A 228 -10.47 13.64 2.84
CA TYR A 228 -9.69 14.70 3.45
C TYR A 228 -10.12 16.06 2.90
N VAL A 229 -10.35 17.01 3.79
CA VAL A 229 -10.60 18.40 3.43
C VAL A 229 -9.35 19.21 3.74
N GLU A 230 -8.83 19.93 2.73
CA GLU A 230 -7.65 20.78 2.91
C GLU A 230 -7.86 21.75 4.06
N SER A 231 -6.89 21.76 4.98
CA SER A 231 -6.90 22.60 6.18
C SER A 231 -6.29 23.96 5.89
N ASP A 232 -6.83 25.02 6.49
CA ASP A 232 -6.18 26.34 6.52
C ASP A 232 -4.96 26.38 7.46
N LEU A 233 -4.80 25.34 8.29
CA LEU A 233 -3.66 25.11 9.18
C LEU A 233 -3.08 23.70 8.93
N PRO A 234 -2.48 23.45 7.75
CA PRO A 234 -2.01 22.11 7.38
C PRO A 234 -0.87 21.56 8.26
N PHE A 235 0.00 22.42 8.79
CA PHE A 235 1.15 22.04 9.62
C PHE A 235 0.72 21.67 11.04
N GLY A 236 -0.14 22.47 11.66
CA GLY A 236 -0.77 22.16 12.93
C GLY A 236 -1.60 20.87 12.85
N LEU A 237 -2.33 20.68 11.73
CA LEU A 237 -3.03 19.43 11.47
C LEU A 237 -2.05 18.25 11.33
N ALA A 238 -0.97 18.39 10.55
CA ALA A 238 0.02 17.31 10.39
C ALA A 238 0.61 16.85 11.73
N ARG A 239 0.85 17.77 12.65
CA ARG A 239 1.34 17.47 14.01
C ARG A 239 0.32 16.73 14.88
N SER A 240 -0.97 16.93 14.62
CA SER A 240 -2.08 16.40 15.43
C SER A 240 -2.92 15.35 14.71
N ARG A 241 -2.54 14.95 13.49
CA ARG A 241 -3.41 14.19 12.57
C ARG A 241 -3.89 12.86 13.13
N ARG A 242 -3.06 12.21 13.94
CA ARG A 242 -3.41 10.95 14.63
C ARG A 242 -4.64 11.08 15.54
N TYR A 243 -4.89 12.27 16.06
CA TYR A 243 -5.98 12.55 17.01
C TYR A 243 -7.07 13.45 16.42
N SER A 244 -6.94 13.85 15.15
CA SER A 244 -7.83 14.80 14.48
C SER A 244 -8.61 14.13 13.36
N SER A 245 -9.81 14.64 13.08
CA SER A 245 -10.64 14.18 11.96
C SER A 245 -10.09 14.68 10.61
N PRO A 246 -10.21 13.91 9.52
CA PRO A 246 -9.90 14.38 8.16
C PRO A 246 -10.72 15.60 7.72
N THR A 247 -11.84 15.86 8.37
CA THR A 247 -12.81 16.93 8.05
C THR A 247 -12.79 18.08 9.06
N ILE A 248 -11.78 18.12 9.95
CA ILE A 248 -11.68 19.14 10.99
C ILE A 248 -11.60 20.55 10.39
N LYS A 249 -12.40 21.47 10.93
CA LYS A 249 -12.35 22.89 10.59
C LYS A 249 -11.96 23.69 11.84
N PHE A 250 -11.04 24.63 11.66
CA PHE A 250 -10.62 25.53 12.73
C PHE A 250 -11.48 26.80 12.69
N GLU A 251 -12.21 27.08 13.77
CA GLU A 251 -13.13 28.22 13.86
C GLU A 251 -12.73 29.15 15.03
N GLY A 252 -13.13 30.43 14.94
CA GLY A 252 -12.86 31.45 15.96
C GLY A 252 -11.60 32.28 15.70
N ASP A 253 -11.02 32.86 16.77
CA ASP A 253 -9.76 33.60 16.69
C ASP A 253 -8.57 32.62 16.59
N LEU A 254 -8.00 32.54 15.39
CA LEU A 254 -6.90 31.64 15.06
C LEU A 254 -5.52 32.32 15.17
N SER A 255 -5.41 33.52 15.73
CA SER A 255 -4.17 34.31 15.72
C SER A 255 -2.98 33.54 16.34
N ASN A 256 -3.19 32.89 17.48
CA ASN A 256 -2.15 32.09 18.13
C ASN A 256 -1.79 30.83 17.33
N LEU A 257 -2.77 30.19 16.71
CA LEU A 257 -2.54 28.99 15.91
C LEU A 257 -1.76 29.32 14.63
N LYS A 258 -2.02 30.47 14.00
CA LYS A 258 -1.24 30.95 12.85
C LYS A 258 0.23 31.22 13.19
N ILE A 259 0.52 31.69 14.41
CA ILE A 259 1.91 31.84 14.86
C ILE A 259 2.58 30.47 15.00
N ILE A 260 1.89 29.50 15.60
CA ILE A 260 2.39 28.12 15.73
C ILE A 260 2.60 27.49 14.35
N GLU A 261 1.68 27.73 13.41
CA GLU A 261 1.74 27.24 12.04
C GLU A 261 3.04 27.65 11.34
N GLU A 262 3.37 28.94 11.40
CA GLU A 262 4.58 29.48 10.80
C GLU A 262 5.85 28.96 11.49
N LEU A 263 5.82 28.77 12.81
CA LEU A 263 6.94 28.16 13.53
C LEU A 263 7.18 26.70 13.09
N ILE A 264 6.13 25.90 12.94
CA ILE A 264 6.25 24.51 12.45
C ILE A 264 6.74 24.51 11.00
N LYS A 265 6.26 25.41 10.15
CA LYS A 265 6.73 25.55 8.77
C LYS A 265 8.22 25.84 8.70
N GLU A 266 8.72 26.78 9.49
CA GLU A 266 10.15 27.09 9.62
C GLU A 266 10.96 25.88 10.11
N GLU A 267 10.45 25.15 11.11
CA GLU A 267 11.08 23.91 11.61
C GLU A 267 11.24 22.87 10.50
N ILE A 268 10.18 22.62 9.72
CA ILE A 268 10.22 21.67 8.62
C ILE A 268 11.18 22.16 7.53
N ARG A 269 11.14 23.44 7.15
CA ARG A 269 12.09 23.99 6.18
C ARG A 269 13.54 23.77 6.62
N GLY A 270 13.83 24.05 7.90
CA GLY A 270 15.13 23.80 8.51
C GLY A 270 15.52 22.32 8.44
N LYS A 271 14.61 21.40 8.75
CA LYS A 271 14.82 19.95 8.62
C LYS A 271 15.22 19.56 7.19
N PHE A 272 14.54 20.09 6.17
CA PHE A 272 14.86 19.81 4.77
C PHE A 272 16.25 20.33 4.37
N ILE A 273 16.59 21.56 4.79
CA ILE A 273 17.92 22.15 4.57
C ILE A 273 19.03 21.28 5.19
N ILE A 274 18.87 20.92 6.47
CA ILE A 274 19.82 20.08 7.20
C ILE A 274 20.03 18.76 6.47
N GLN A 275 18.93 18.08 6.10
CA GLN A 275 18.98 16.80 5.42
C GLN A 275 19.65 16.87 4.05
N VAL A 276 19.44 17.95 3.29
CA VAL A 276 20.15 18.18 2.02
C VAL A 276 21.66 18.33 2.24
N ILE A 277 22.07 19.10 3.25
CA ILE A 277 23.50 19.31 3.54
C ILE A 277 24.17 18.03 4.06
N GLU A 278 23.49 17.29 4.94
CA GLU A 278 24.03 16.07 5.54
C GLU A 278 24.25 14.93 4.52
N ASN A 279 23.43 14.90 3.46
CA ASN A 279 23.46 13.85 2.45
C ASN A 279 24.14 14.27 1.13
N ASP A 280 24.72 15.48 1.06
CA ASP A 280 25.51 15.96 -0.08
C ASP A 280 26.88 16.45 0.39
N GLU A 281 27.88 15.57 0.32
CA GLU A 281 29.25 15.86 0.73
C GLU A 281 29.92 17.00 -0.06
N ASN A 282 29.54 17.20 -1.32
CA ASN A 282 30.09 18.29 -2.13
C ASN A 282 29.53 19.62 -1.66
N LEU A 283 28.21 19.67 -1.42
CA LEU A 283 27.55 20.85 -0.88
C LEU A 283 28.10 21.20 0.50
N LYS A 284 28.27 20.21 1.36
CA LYS A 284 28.84 20.39 2.71
C LYS A 284 30.22 21.04 2.66
N LYS A 285 31.14 20.52 1.84
CA LYS A 285 32.49 21.10 1.64
C LYS A 285 32.46 22.50 1.06
N LEU A 286 31.56 22.75 0.10
CA LEU A 286 31.37 24.07 -0.51
C LEU A 286 30.96 25.10 0.54
N LEU A 287 29.95 24.79 1.35
CA LEU A 287 29.44 25.67 2.40
C LEU A 287 30.50 25.91 3.50
N GLU A 288 31.24 24.88 3.91
CA GLU A 288 32.36 25.04 4.85
C GLU A 288 33.47 25.97 4.33
N THR A 289 33.75 25.92 3.02
CA THR A 289 34.75 26.77 2.37
C THR A 289 34.30 28.23 2.36
N ARG A 290 33.05 28.50 1.97
CA ARG A 290 32.46 29.84 1.98
C ARG A 290 32.44 30.44 3.39
N LYS A 291 32.06 29.66 4.40
CA LYS A 291 32.06 30.09 5.81
C LYS A 291 33.45 30.50 6.32
N LYS A 292 34.53 29.88 5.81
CA LYS A 292 35.92 30.27 6.15
C LYS A 292 36.36 31.54 5.44
N GLN A 293 35.83 31.80 4.24
CA GLN A 293 36.15 32.99 3.45
C GLN A 293 35.47 34.24 4.02
N ASN A 294 34.22 34.14 4.46
CA ASN A 294 33.45 35.29 4.99
C ASN A 294 33.83 35.70 6.44
N LYS A 295 34.69 34.91 7.12
CA LYS A 295 35.24 35.25 8.44
C LYS A 295 36.57 36.01 8.39
N LYS A 296 37.11 36.26 7.20
CA LYS A 296 38.31 37.08 6.97
C LYS A 296 37.90 38.46 6.50
#